data_AF-A0A1B7UJ61-F1
#
_entry.id   AF-A0A1B7UJ61-F1
#
_cell.length_a   1.000
_cell.length_b   1.000
_cell.length_c   1.000
_cell.angle_alpha   90.00
_cell.angle_beta   90.00
_cell.angle_gamma   90.00
#
_symmetry.space_group_name_H-M   'P 1'
#
loop_
_entity.id
_entity.type
_entity.pdbx_description
1 polymer ?
#
loop_
_entity_poly.entity_id
_entity_poly.type
_entity_poly.pdbx_seq_one_letter_code
_entity_poly.pdbx_strand_id
1 'polypeptide(L)'
;MNSQYSRQFWQFLSSCSLLLALPLQAEIRVFEILLKDHLFTPTTLYLPAGEKVKLVIHNQDPTPEEFESFSLNREKVILGHGKGVVFVGPLAPGEHQFIGEYNPDSARGQIVVLPQAQWLQLTAPSITKDGNKEKPAGVPDAH
;
A
#
# COMPACT_ATOMS: atom_id res chain seq x y z
N MET A 1 -43.24 -60.62 0.31
CA MET A 1 -42.03 -60.12 1.01
C MET A 1 -41.38 -59.08 0.12
N ASN A 2 -41.32 -57.85 0.62
CA ASN A 2 -41.22 -56.62 -0.16
C ASN A 2 -39.79 -56.34 -0.63
N SER A 3 -39.60 -56.20 -1.94
CA SER A 3 -38.38 -55.65 -2.55
C SER A 3 -38.63 -54.20 -2.96
N GLN A 4 -38.47 -53.27 -2.02
CA GLN A 4 -38.61 -51.81 -2.20
C GLN A 4 -37.27 -51.10 -1.91
N TYR A 5 -36.12 -51.71 -2.23
CA TYR A 5 -34.79 -51.19 -1.86
C TYR A 5 -33.78 -51.10 -3.02
N SER A 6 -34.20 -50.82 -4.26
CA SER A 6 -33.25 -50.81 -5.41
C SER A 6 -33.14 -49.50 -6.18
N ARG A 7 -33.71 -48.38 -5.71
CA ARG A 7 -33.65 -47.10 -6.45
C ARG A 7 -33.05 -45.90 -5.69
N GLN A 8 -32.42 -46.13 -4.54
CA GLN A 8 -31.80 -45.03 -3.76
C GLN A 8 -30.28 -44.93 -3.91
N PHE A 9 -29.65 -45.72 -4.78
CA PHE A 9 -28.19 -45.79 -4.84
C PHE A 9 -27.51 -44.81 -5.82
N TRP A 10 -28.27 -44.02 -6.59
CA TRP A 10 -27.71 -43.07 -7.58
C TRP A 10 -27.95 -41.59 -7.27
N GLN A 11 -28.53 -41.25 -6.11
CA GLN A 11 -28.74 -39.86 -5.69
C GLN A 11 -27.83 -39.39 -4.54
N PHE A 12 -26.74 -40.11 -4.26
CA PHE A 12 -25.73 -39.68 -3.29
C PHE A 12 -24.44 -39.14 -3.92
N LEU A 13 -24.49 -38.72 -5.20
CA LEU A 13 -23.39 -38.02 -5.87
C LEU A 13 -23.74 -36.57 -6.26
N SER A 14 -24.74 -35.97 -5.60
CA SER A 14 -24.87 -34.50 -5.50
C SER A 14 -24.42 -34.02 -4.12
N SER A 15 -23.37 -34.63 -3.58
CA SER A 15 -22.74 -34.18 -2.33
C SER A 15 -21.94 -32.92 -2.61
N CYS A 16 -22.64 -31.78 -2.59
CA CYS A 16 -22.18 -30.49 -2.10
C CYS A 16 -20.68 -30.20 -2.29
N SER A 17 -20.23 -30.01 -3.53
CA SER A 17 -18.97 -29.31 -3.79
C SER A 17 -19.21 -27.81 -3.66
N LEU A 18 -19.64 -27.36 -2.48
CA LEU A 18 -19.62 -25.95 -2.13
C LEU A 18 -18.15 -25.62 -1.87
N LEU A 19 -17.44 -25.20 -2.91
CA LEU A 19 -16.13 -24.57 -2.78
C LEU A 19 -16.31 -23.37 -1.85
N LEU A 20 -15.93 -23.52 -0.58
CA LEU A 20 -15.79 -22.39 0.34
C LEU A 20 -14.71 -21.47 -0.25
N ALA A 21 -15.15 -20.44 -0.97
CA ALA A 21 -14.29 -19.31 -1.30
C ALA A 21 -14.02 -18.57 0.01
N LEU A 22 -12.90 -18.86 0.65
CA LEU A 22 -12.44 -18.08 1.78
C LEU A 22 -12.18 -16.66 1.26
N PRO A 23 -12.72 -15.61 1.90
CA PRO A 23 -12.35 -14.25 1.54
C PRO A 23 -10.86 -14.09 1.83
N LEU A 24 -10.07 -13.88 0.77
CA LEU A 24 -8.69 -13.47 0.91
C LEU A 24 -8.70 -12.02 1.39
N GLN A 25 -8.50 -11.80 2.69
CA GLN A 25 -8.33 -10.47 3.22
C GLN A 25 -6.94 -9.98 2.82
N ALA A 26 -6.87 -9.13 1.79
CA ALA A 26 -5.63 -8.47 1.42
C ALA A 26 -5.25 -7.46 2.51
N GLU A 27 -4.07 -7.63 3.11
CA GLU A 27 -3.51 -6.64 4.03
C GLU A 27 -3.19 -5.35 3.24
N ILE A 28 -3.59 -4.20 3.78
CA ILE A 28 -3.32 -2.90 3.15
C ILE A 28 -1.85 -2.58 3.35
N ARG A 29 -1.09 -2.48 2.25
CA ARG A 29 0.32 -2.12 2.31
C ARG A 29 0.50 -0.74 2.93
N VAL A 30 1.40 -0.66 3.89
CA VAL A 30 1.72 0.55 4.65
C VAL A 30 3.04 1.14 4.17
N PHE A 31 3.07 2.46 3.98
CA PHE A 31 4.25 3.22 3.62
C PHE A 31 4.45 4.34 4.63
N GLU A 32 5.70 4.61 4.98
CA GLU A 32 6.04 5.67 5.93
C GLU A 32 6.69 6.86 5.24
N ILE A 33 6.33 8.06 5.66
CA ILE A 33 6.99 9.32 5.30
C ILE A 33 7.37 10.00 6.61
N LEU A 34 8.63 10.37 6.76
CA LEU A 34 9.09 11.22 7.85
C LEU A 34 8.96 12.68 7.41
N LEU A 35 8.51 13.54 8.31
CA LEU A 35 8.60 14.98 8.17
C LEU A 35 9.51 15.48 9.28
N LYS A 36 10.64 16.08 8.91
CA LYS A 36 11.60 16.66 9.85
C LYS A 36 12.28 17.87 9.22
N ASP A 37 12.49 18.91 10.01
CA ASP A 37 13.03 20.19 9.60
C ASP A 37 12.23 20.77 8.41
N HIS A 38 10.92 20.51 8.40
CA HIS A 38 10.00 20.83 7.29
C HIS A 38 10.38 20.20 5.95
N LEU A 39 10.99 19.00 5.96
CA LEU A 39 11.29 18.20 4.77
C LEU A 39 10.66 16.82 4.86
N PHE A 40 10.01 16.40 3.76
CA PHE A 40 9.52 15.03 3.63
C PHE A 40 10.65 14.08 3.23
N THR A 41 10.74 12.94 3.91
CA THR A 41 11.69 11.86 3.63
C THR A 41 10.96 10.52 3.59
N PRO A 42 11.03 9.76 2.49
CA PRO A 42 11.69 10.13 1.24
C PRO A 42 10.91 11.24 0.49
N THR A 43 11.62 12.04 -0.30
CA THR A 43 11.01 13.03 -1.19
C THR A 43 10.23 12.39 -2.34
N THR A 44 10.67 11.20 -2.79
CA THR A 44 9.97 10.39 -3.80
C THR A 44 9.56 9.07 -3.18
N LEU A 45 8.25 8.79 -3.18
CA LEU A 45 7.69 7.53 -2.69
C LEU A 45 7.16 6.71 -3.86
N TYR A 46 7.65 5.48 -4.02
CA TYR A 46 7.18 4.56 -5.06
C TYR A 46 6.04 3.69 -4.53
N LEU A 47 4.96 3.60 -5.29
CA LEU A 47 3.77 2.81 -4.95
C LEU A 47 3.41 1.84 -6.09
N PRO A 48 2.83 0.67 -5.80
CA PRO A 48 2.26 -0.22 -6.80
C PRO A 48 0.97 0.36 -7.41
N ALA A 49 0.80 0.25 -8.73
CA ALA A 49 -0.47 0.53 -9.40
C ALA A 49 -1.56 -0.48 -9.01
N GLY A 50 -2.81 -0.03 -8.97
CA GLY A 50 -3.97 -0.90 -8.74
C GLY A 50 -4.21 -1.32 -7.29
N GLU A 51 -3.37 -0.90 -6.34
CA GLU A 51 -3.54 -1.20 -4.91
C GLU A 51 -4.01 0.04 -4.13
N LYS A 52 -4.92 -0.16 -3.16
CA LYS A 52 -5.18 0.84 -2.12
C LYS A 52 -4.10 0.70 -1.07
N VAL A 53 -3.45 1.81 -0.72
CA VAL A 53 -2.33 1.82 0.23
C VAL A 53 -2.58 2.80 1.38
N LYS A 54 -1.89 2.59 2.49
CA LYS A 54 -1.92 3.45 3.68
C LYS A 54 -0.58 4.19 3.80
N LEU A 55 -0.61 5.50 3.73
CA LEU A 55 0.53 6.35 4.06
C LEU A 55 0.45 6.73 5.54
N VAL A 56 1.55 6.56 6.26
CA VAL A 56 1.72 7.01 7.64
C VAL A 56 2.80 8.09 7.63
N ILE A 57 2.41 9.31 7.94
CA ILE A 57 3.32 10.45 7.94
C ILE A 57 3.69 10.74 9.40
N HIS A 58 4.96 10.63 9.74
CA HIS A 58 5.50 10.88 11.07
C HIS A 58 6.07 12.29 11.12
N ASN A 59 5.35 13.21 11.76
CA ASN A 59 5.86 14.54 12.01
C ASN A 59 6.82 14.51 13.20
N GLN A 60 8.11 14.75 12.95
CA GLN A 60 9.15 14.84 13.97
C GLN A 60 9.40 16.27 14.44
N ASP A 61 8.81 17.25 13.77
CA ASP A 61 8.91 18.65 14.11
C ASP A 61 7.99 19.00 15.29
N PRO A 62 8.30 20.06 16.06
CA PRO A 62 7.45 20.50 17.17
C PRO A 62 6.19 21.24 16.69
N THR A 63 6.16 21.69 15.44
CA THR A 63 5.04 22.44 14.86
C THR A 63 4.11 21.52 14.06
N PRO A 64 2.81 21.84 13.97
CA PRO A 64 1.93 21.15 13.04
C PRO A 64 2.38 21.36 11.58
N GLU A 65 2.00 20.43 10.72
CA GLU A 65 2.10 20.53 9.27
C GLU A 65 0.82 20.00 8.64
N GLU A 66 0.51 20.43 7.43
CA GLU A 66 -0.59 19.92 6.63
C GLU A 66 -0.09 19.29 5.34
N PHE A 67 -0.18 17.95 5.25
CA PHE A 67 0.07 17.26 4.00
C PHE A 67 -1.08 17.55 3.04
N GLU A 68 -0.77 17.98 1.82
CA GLU A 68 -1.76 18.17 0.75
C GLU A 68 -1.27 17.59 -0.58
N SER A 69 -2.16 16.90 -1.28
CA SER A 69 -2.00 16.52 -2.68
C SER A 69 -3.27 16.77 -3.47
N PHE A 70 -3.24 17.81 -4.30
CA PHE A 70 -4.37 18.18 -5.17
C PHE A 70 -4.75 17.04 -6.14
N SER A 71 -3.75 16.44 -6.80
CA SER A 71 -3.99 15.37 -7.78
C SER A 71 -4.60 14.10 -7.18
N LEU A 72 -4.41 13.87 -5.88
CA LEU A 72 -5.00 12.76 -5.14
C LEU A 72 -6.28 13.15 -4.40
N ASN A 73 -6.61 14.45 -4.36
CA ASN A 73 -7.68 15.03 -3.55
C ASN A 73 -7.58 14.58 -2.08
N ARG A 74 -6.38 14.72 -1.49
CA ARG A 74 -6.11 14.32 -0.11
C ARG A 74 -5.38 15.42 0.64
N GLU A 75 -5.87 15.70 1.84
CA GLU A 75 -5.27 16.61 2.80
C GLU A 75 -5.23 15.94 4.19
N LYS A 76 -4.26 16.31 5.01
CA LYS A 76 -4.21 15.90 6.42
C LYS A 76 -3.34 16.82 7.25
N VAL A 77 -3.94 17.49 8.23
CA VAL A 77 -3.21 18.12 9.34
C VAL A 77 -2.59 17.07 10.26
N ILE A 78 -1.32 17.26 10.59
CA ILE A 78 -0.47 16.39 11.42
C ILE A 78 0.16 17.25 12.50
N LEU A 79 -0.28 17.04 13.73
CA LEU A 79 0.28 17.75 14.89
C LEU A 79 1.77 17.46 15.05
N GLY A 80 2.50 18.41 15.63
CA GLY A 80 3.91 18.25 15.97
C GLY A 80 4.13 17.01 16.83
N HIS A 81 5.22 16.29 16.56
CA HIS A 81 5.54 14.98 17.15
C HIS A 81 4.44 13.90 16.98
N GLY A 82 3.48 14.12 16.09
CA GLY A 82 2.33 13.26 15.84
C GLY A 82 2.46 12.40 14.58
N LYS A 83 1.42 11.60 14.32
CA LYS A 83 1.30 10.78 13.11
C LYS A 83 0.00 11.09 12.36
N GLY A 84 0.12 11.29 11.06
CA GLY A 84 -0.99 11.39 10.11
C GLY A 84 -1.20 10.08 9.36
N VAL A 85 -2.44 9.79 8.97
CA VAL A 85 -2.75 8.65 8.09
C VAL A 85 -3.51 9.17 6.88
N VAL A 86 -3.04 8.81 5.68
CA VAL A 86 -3.68 9.12 4.40
C VAL A 86 -3.85 7.83 3.61
N PHE A 87 -5.07 7.53 3.15
CA PHE A 87 -5.32 6.41 2.24
C PHE A 87 -5.30 6.89 0.80
N VAL A 88 -4.54 6.21 -0.05
CA VAL A 88 -4.33 6.55 -1.45
C VAL A 88 -4.70 5.35 -2.34
N GLY A 89 -5.30 5.64 -3.49
CA GLY A 89 -5.63 4.65 -4.50
C GLY A 89 -6.88 3.79 -4.24
N PRO A 90 -7.13 2.77 -5.09
CA PRO A 90 -6.26 2.31 -6.20
C PRO A 90 -5.97 3.36 -7.27
N LEU A 91 -4.73 3.43 -7.75
CA LEU A 91 -4.29 4.40 -8.76
C LEU A 91 -3.76 3.70 -10.03
N ALA A 92 -3.91 4.35 -11.18
CA ALA A 92 -3.17 3.99 -12.39
C ALA A 92 -1.69 4.44 -12.28
N PRO A 93 -0.78 3.90 -13.09
CA PRO A 93 0.59 4.40 -13.16
C PRO A 93 0.63 5.90 -13.47
N GLY A 94 1.51 6.64 -12.80
CA GLY A 94 1.59 8.10 -12.91
C GLY A 94 2.32 8.75 -11.74
N GLU A 95 2.37 10.08 -11.76
CA GLU A 95 3.05 10.89 -10.74
C GLU A 95 2.07 11.84 -10.07
N HIS A 96 2.22 11.99 -8.75
CA HIS A 96 1.35 12.80 -7.91
C HIS A 96 2.18 13.60 -6.91
N GLN A 97 2.22 14.93 -7.08
CA GLN A 97 2.94 15.81 -6.16
C GLN A 97 2.16 15.98 -4.85
N PHE A 98 2.90 16.18 -3.76
CA PHE A 98 2.37 16.60 -2.47
C PHE A 98 3.26 17.67 -1.84
N ILE A 99 2.65 18.50 -1.01
CA ILE A 99 3.31 19.61 -0.31
C ILE A 99 2.90 19.62 1.18
N GLY A 100 3.69 20.32 2.00
CA GLY A 100 3.30 20.76 3.32
C GLY A 100 2.76 22.18 3.20
N GLU A 101 1.45 22.37 3.36
CA GLU A 101 0.78 23.66 3.14
C GLU A 101 1.29 24.75 4.10
N TYR A 102 1.80 24.39 5.28
CA TYR A 102 2.34 25.36 6.22
C TYR A 102 3.80 25.71 5.93
N ASN A 103 4.52 24.87 5.17
CA ASN A 103 5.90 25.09 4.75
C ASN A 103 6.11 24.74 3.26
N PRO A 104 5.40 25.40 2.32
CA PRO A 104 5.30 24.95 0.92
C PRO A 104 6.60 25.10 0.12
N ASP A 105 7.52 25.93 0.61
CA ASP A 105 8.83 26.16 0.00
C ASP A 105 9.80 24.98 0.25
N SER A 106 9.68 24.30 1.40
CA SER A 106 10.59 23.22 1.81
C SER A 106 9.94 21.84 1.82
N ALA A 107 8.72 21.73 2.35
CA ALA A 107 8.01 20.48 2.53
C ALA A 107 7.38 20.07 1.19
N ARG A 108 8.15 19.40 0.34
CA ARG A 108 7.71 18.96 -0.99
C ARG A 108 8.07 17.50 -1.21
N GLY A 109 7.24 16.81 -1.98
CA GLY A 109 7.53 15.46 -2.42
C GLY A 109 6.61 14.99 -3.54
N GLN A 110 6.83 13.75 -3.98
CA GLN A 110 6.01 13.12 -5.00
C GLN A 110 5.81 11.64 -4.74
N ILE A 111 4.65 11.16 -5.14
CA ILE A 111 4.32 9.76 -5.26
C ILE A 111 4.47 9.36 -6.73
N VAL A 112 5.21 8.28 -6.98
CA VAL A 112 5.34 7.67 -8.30
C VAL A 112 4.68 6.30 -8.26
N VAL A 113 3.55 6.17 -8.95
CA VAL A 113 2.81 4.93 -9.06
C VAL A 113 3.38 4.12 -10.23
N LEU A 114 3.99 2.99 -9.91
CA LEU A 114 4.65 2.12 -10.87
C LEU A 114 3.71 1.03 -11.39
N PRO A 115 3.81 0.63 -12.67
CA PRO A 115 3.20 -0.62 -13.14
C PRO A 115 3.61 -1.81 -12.26
N GLN A 116 2.70 -2.75 -12.02
CA GLN A 116 2.96 -3.87 -11.09
C GLN A 116 4.21 -4.66 -11.43
N ALA A 117 4.49 -4.88 -12.72
CA ALA A 117 5.71 -5.57 -13.16
C ALA A 117 7.00 -4.82 -12.75
N GLN A 118 7.00 -3.49 -12.86
CA GLN A 118 8.14 -2.66 -12.48
C GLN A 118 8.28 -2.56 -10.96
N TRP A 119 7.15 -2.46 -10.24
CA TRP A 119 7.13 -2.52 -8.78
C TRP A 119 7.78 -3.81 -8.27
N LEU A 120 7.36 -4.96 -8.81
CA LEU A 120 7.90 -6.27 -8.42
C LEU A 120 9.41 -6.38 -8.69
N GLN A 121 9.92 -5.78 -9.77
CA GLN A 121 11.35 -5.71 -10.04
C GLN A 121 12.09 -4.83 -9.03
N LEU A 122 11.52 -3.68 -8.66
CA LEU A 122 12.10 -2.76 -7.69
C LEU A 122 12.15 -3.37 -6.28
N THR A 123 11.15 -4.16 -5.92
CA THR A 123 11.06 -4.79 -4.59
C THR A 123 11.64 -6.21 -4.54
N ALA A 124 12.04 -6.77 -5.68
CA ALA A 124 12.66 -8.08 -5.71
C ALA A 124 13.99 -8.03 -4.93
N PRO A 125 14.31 -9.05 -4.13
CA PRO A 125 15.62 -9.15 -3.50
C PRO A 125 16.70 -9.16 -4.59
N SER A 126 17.51 -8.09 -4.65
CA SER A 126 18.71 -8.06 -5.48
C SER A 126 19.75 -8.98 -4.84
N ILE A 127 19.97 -10.15 -5.42
CA ILE A 127 21.14 -10.97 -5.07
C ILE A 127 22.33 -10.33 -5.78
N THR A 128 23.04 -9.42 -5.09
CA THR A 128 24.35 -8.95 -5.57
C THR A 128 25.37 -10.09 -5.47
N LYS A 129 26.38 -10.10 -6.35
CA LYS A 129 27.45 -11.12 -6.34
C LYS A 129 28.21 -11.19 -5.01
N ASP A 130 28.08 -10.17 -4.17
CA ASP A 130 28.76 -10.02 -2.88
C ASP A 130 27.84 -10.35 -1.68
N GLY A 131 26.62 -10.83 -1.93
CA GLY A 131 25.70 -11.31 -0.89
C GLY A 131 25.01 -10.20 -0.08
N ASN A 132 25.18 -8.93 -0.44
CA ASN A 132 24.57 -7.81 0.28
C ASN A 132 23.29 -7.34 -0.41
N LYS A 133 22.18 -7.25 0.33
CA LYS A 133 20.88 -6.77 -0.17
C LYS A 133 20.89 -5.24 -0.16
N GLU A 134 21.04 -4.58 -1.30
CA GLU A 134 20.84 -3.14 -1.41
C GLU A 134 19.38 -2.83 -1.78
N LYS A 135 18.77 -1.98 -0.96
CA LYS A 135 17.34 -1.64 -0.99
C LYS A 135 17.14 -0.27 -1.67
N PRO A 136 16.23 -0.14 -2.65
CA PRO A 136 15.87 1.17 -3.18
C PRO A 136 15.09 1.99 -2.14
N ALA A 137 15.39 3.29 -2.06
CA ALA A 137 14.73 4.21 -1.14
C ALA A 137 13.20 4.25 -1.35
N GLY A 138 12.43 4.25 -0.25
CA GLY A 138 10.97 4.37 -0.28
C GLY A 138 10.17 3.08 -0.50
N VAL A 139 10.83 1.92 -0.57
CA VAL A 139 10.16 0.60 -0.58
C VAL A 139 10.01 0.08 0.87
N PRO A 140 8.84 -0.38 1.33
CA PRO A 140 8.70 -1.00 2.66
C PRO A 140 9.36 -2.39 2.70
N ASP A 141 9.74 -2.87 3.88
CA ASP A 141 10.26 -4.23 4.03
C ASP A 141 9.17 -5.25 3.63
N ALA A 142 9.54 -6.27 2.87
CA ALA A 142 8.64 -7.37 2.56
C ALA A 142 8.38 -8.16 3.86
N HIS A 143 7.17 -8.03 4.41
CA HIS A 143 6.66 -8.89 5.48
C HIS A 143 6.20 -10.24 4.93
#